data_AF-A0A151IX66-F1
#
_entry.id   AF-A0A151IX66-F1
#
_cell.length_a   1.000
_cell.length_b   1.000
_cell.length_c   1.000
_cell.angle_alpha   90.00
_cell.angle_beta   90.00
_cell.angle_gamma   90.00
#
_symmetry.space_group_name_H-M   'P 1'
#
loop_
_entity.id
_entity.type
_entity.pdbx_description
1 polymer ?
#
loop_
_entity_poly.entity_id
_entity_poly.type
_entity_poly.pdbx_seq_one_letter_code
_entity_poly.pdbx_strand_id
1 'polypeptide(L)'
;MCQSSISGAIPQIIHALNAIMPQWITFPTEHDEIQTIQQTYFIHTNFPGVIGAIDGTHVAIWPPEKNREHLYINRKLYHSLNVMIVSKNY
;
A
#
# COMPACT_ATOMS: atom_id res chain seq x y z
N MET A 1 9.53 -16.85 -21.77
CA MET A 1 9.16 -17.66 -20.57
C MET A 1 7.79 -18.27 -20.81
N CYS A 2 7.56 -19.52 -20.41
CA CYS A 2 6.25 -20.17 -20.55
C CYS A 2 5.37 -19.92 -19.32
N GLN A 3 4.05 -20.02 -19.51
CA GLN A 3 3.06 -19.81 -18.45
C GLN A 3 3.32 -20.70 -17.23
N SER A 4 3.74 -21.95 -17.44
CA SER A 4 4.01 -22.90 -16.35
C SER A 4 5.15 -22.45 -15.44
N SER A 5 6.25 -21.93 -15.99
CA SER A 5 7.36 -21.39 -15.18
C SER A 5 6.91 -20.19 -14.34
N ILE A 6 6.13 -19.27 -14.92
CA ILE A 6 5.62 -18.09 -14.20
C ILE A 6 4.63 -18.51 -13.10
N SER A 7 3.72 -19.44 -13.41
CA SER A 7 2.75 -19.97 -12.45
C SER A 7 3.40 -20.65 -11.25
N GLY A 8 4.56 -21.29 -11.44
CA GLY A 8 5.34 -21.87 -10.35
C GLY A 8 6.16 -20.85 -9.54
N ALA A 9 6.61 -19.77 -10.17
CA ALA A 9 7.44 -18.75 -9.52
C ALA A 9 6.62 -17.75 -8.68
N ILE A 10 5.43 -17.35 -9.15
CA ILE A 10 4.59 -16.35 -8.46
C ILE A 10 4.33 -16.73 -6.99
N PRO A 11 3.89 -17.94 -6.64
CA PRO A 11 3.64 -18.31 -5.24
C PRO A 11 4.90 -18.21 -4.38
N GLN A 12 6.06 -18.62 -4.90
CA GLN A 12 7.33 -18.56 -4.18
C GLN A 12 7.73 -17.11 -3.86
N ILE A 13 7.57 -16.22 -4.84
CA ILE A 13 7.82 -14.78 -4.66
C ILE A 13 6.86 -14.19 -3.64
N ILE A 14 5.56 -14.50 -3.74
CA ILE A 14 4.54 -14.02 -2.80
C ILE A 14 4.86 -14.49 -1.38
N HIS A 15 5.24 -15.75 -1.19
CA HIS A 15 5.63 -16.27 0.13
C HIS A 15 6.86 -15.55 0.70
N ALA A 16 7.90 -15.35 -0.12
CA ALA A 16 9.09 -14.62 0.30
C ALA A 16 8.76 -13.17 0.69
N LEU A 17 7.94 -12.48 -0.11
CA LEU A 17 7.48 -11.11 0.19
C LEU A 17 6.67 -11.06 1.48
N ASN A 18 5.71 -11.98 1.66
CA ASN A 18 4.91 -12.04 2.88
C ASN A 18 5.75 -12.29 4.13
N ALA A 19 6.82 -13.06 4.03
CA ALA A 19 7.71 -13.33 5.15
C ALA A 19 8.50 -12.09 5.61
N ILE A 20 8.88 -11.21 4.68
CA ILE A 20 9.60 -9.96 5.00
C ILE A 20 8.67 -8.79 5.26
N MET A 21 7.44 -8.82 4.76
CA MET A 21 6.48 -7.71 4.80
C MET A 21 6.32 -7.07 6.18
N PRO A 22 6.21 -7.81 7.30
CA PRO A 22 6.05 -7.19 8.62
C PRO A 22 7.24 -6.34 9.08
N GLN A 23 8.42 -6.50 8.47
CA GLN A 23 9.60 -5.70 8.79
C GLN A 23 9.61 -4.35 8.05
N TRP A 24 8.91 -4.27 6.92
CA TRP A 24 8.93 -3.10 6.03
C TRP A 24 7.60 -2.34 6.04
N ILE A 25 6.47 -3.03 6.17
CA ILE A 25 5.13 -2.44 6.27
C ILE A 25 4.73 -2.39 7.74
N THR A 26 5.16 -1.34 8.42
CA THR A 26 4.82 -1.09 9.82
C THR A 26 4.16 0.27 9.97
N PHE A 27 3.31 0.39 10.99
CA PHE A 27 2.74 1.66 11.43
C PHE A 27 3.25 1.97 12.84
N PRO A 28 3.49 3.24 13.21
CA PRO A 28 4.02 3.54 14.52
C PRO A 28 2.96 3.22 15.58
N THR A 29 3.40 2.51 16.61
CA THR A 29 2.54 2.06 17.72
C THR A 29 3.14 2.42 19.07
N GLU A 30 4.47 2.54 19.13
CA GLU A 30 5.19 2.99 20.32
C GLU A 30 5.07 4.50 20.51
N HIS A 31 4.88 4.92 21.76
CA HIS A 31 4.62 6.33 22.09
C HIS A 31 5.78 7.26 21.66
N ASP A 32 7.01 6.85 21.93
CA ASP A 32 8.20 7.63 21.59
C ASP A 32 8.38 7.77 20.07
N GLU A 33 8.07 6.70 19.31
CA GLU A 33 8.10 6.71 17.85
C GLU A 33 7.05 7.67 17.29
N ILE A 34 5.82 7.60 17.80
CA ILE A 34 4.72 8.50 17.43
C ILE A 34 5.10 9.95 17.69
N GLN A 35 5.61 10.26 18.88
CA GLN A 35 6.02 11.62 19.24
C GLN A 35 7.12 12.13 18.31
N THR A 36 8.11 11.29 17.99
CA THR A 36 9.20 11.64 17.07
C THR A 36 8.65 12.00 15.70
N ILE A 37 7.76 11.16 15.14
CA ILE A 37 7.15 11.39 13.82
C ILE A 37 6.33 12.69 13.82
N GLN A 38 5.53 12.92 14.86
CA GLN A 38 4.73 14.15 14.99
C GLN A 38 5.60 15.40 14.98
N GLN A 39 6.72 15.39 15.70
CA GLN A 39 7.67 16.50 15.73
C GLN A 39 8.31 16.72 14.36
N THR A 40 8.81 15.66 13.73
CA THR A 40 9.43 15.74 12.40
C THR A 40 8.47 16.31 11.36
N TYR A 41 7.25 15.78 11.26
CA TYR A 41 6.25 16.31 10.32
C TYR A 41 5.88 17.74 10.62
N PHE A 42 5.73 18.12 11.89
CA PHE A 42 5.41 19.49 12.25
C PHE A 42 6.52 20.46 11.79
N ILE A 43 7.79 20.10 11.99
CA ILE A 43 8.94 20.90 11.54
C ILE A 43 8.93 21.09 10.01
N HIS A 44 8.62 20.04 9.25
CA HIS A 44 8.68 20.09 7.79
C HIS A 44 7.43 20.67 7.11
N THR A 45 6.25 20.51 7.72
CA THR A 45 4.96 20.80 7.06
C THR A 45 4.12 21.83 7.80
N ASN A 46 4.45 22.18 9.04
CA ASN A 46 3.60 22.93 9.97
C ASN A 46 2.22 22.30 10.22
N PHE A 47 2.03 21.02 9.90
CA PHE A 47 0.81 20.28 10.18
C PHE A 47 0.96 19.49 11.48
N PRO A 48 0.15 19.75 12.51
CA PRO A 48 0.32 19.12 13.81
C PRO A 48 -0.25 17.70 13.85
N GLY A 49 0.35 16.85 14.70
CA GLY A 49 -0.22 15.54 15.05
C GLY A 49 -0.10 14.45 13.98
N VAL A 50 0.66 14.67 12.90
CA VAL A 50 0.88 13.66 11.86
C VAL A 50 1.69 12.49 12.42
N ILE A 51 1.20 11.28 12.25
CA ILE A 51 1.88 10.04 12.67
C ILE A 51 2.34 9.20 11.47
N GLY A 52 2.23 9.74 10.26
CA GLY A 52 2.61 9.09 9.01
C GLY A 52 1.77 9.62 7.85
N ALA A 53 2.12 9.20 6.64
CA ALA A 53 1.41 9.52 5.41
C ALA A 53 0.94 8.23 4.73
N ILE A 54 -0.21 8.30 4.05
CA ILE A 54 -0.72 7.22 3.21
C ILE A 54 -0.79 7.74 1.78
N ASP A 55 -0.19 7.00 0.86
CA ASP A 55 -0.34 7.25 -0.58
C ASP A 55 -1.08 6.08 -1.24
N GLY A 56 -1.92 6.40 -2.22
CA GLY A 56 -2.76 5.44 -2.91
C GLY A 56 -2.45 5.40 -4.41
N THR A 57 -2.24 4.19 -4.94
CA THR A 57 -2.06 3.98 -6.38
C THR A 57 -3.16 3.10 -6.95
N HIS A 58 -3.69 3.51 -8.10
CA HIS A 58 -4.67 2.71 -8.84
C HIS A 58 -3.95 1.73 -9.75
N VAL A 59 -4.01 0.44 -9.40
CA VAL A 59 -3.50 -0.65 -10.24
C VAL A 59 -4.62 -1.11 -11.16
N ALA A 60 -4.45 -0.95 -12.47
CA ALA A 60 -5.44 -1.40 -13.45
C ALA A 60 -5.66 -2.92 -13.36
N ILE A 61 -6.93 -3.34 -13.41
CA ILE A 61 -7.30 -4.76 -13.39
C ILE A 61 -8.23 -5.08 -14.55
N TRP A 62 -8.30 -6.36 -14.90
CA TRP A 62 -9.41 -6.84 -15.71
C TRP A 62 -10.73 -6.68 -14.92
N PRO A 63 -11.83 -6.27 -15.56
CA PRO A 63 -13.11 -6.13 -14.88
C PRO A 63 -13.47 -7.44 -14.16
N PRO A 64 -13.88 -7.38 -12.89
CA PRO A 64 -14.44 -8.54 -12.20
C PRO A 64 -15.82 -8.89 -12.75
N GLU A 65 -16.49 -9.88 -12.16
CA GLU A 65 -17.84 -10.28 -12.55
C GLU A 65 -18.81 -9.08 -12.64
N LYS A 66 -19.71 -9.10 -13.62
CA LYS A 66 -20.62 -7.97 -13.94
C LYS A 66 -21.41 -7.43 -12.75
N ASN A 67 -21.78 -8.30 -11.80
CA ASN A 67 -22.50 -7.92 -10.58
C ASN A 67 -21.67 -7.04 -9.62
N ARG A 68 -20.34 -7.08 -9.72
CA ARG A 68 -19.39 -6.38 -8.83
C ARG A 68 -18.50 -5.38 -9.56
N GLU A 69 -18.50 -5.38 -10.89
CA GLU A 69 -17.69 -4.51 -11.75
C GLU A 69 -17.72 -3.03 -11.31
N HIS A 70 -18.91 -2.52 -10.99
CA HIS A 70 -19.13 -1.13 -10.55
C HIS A 70 -18.32 -0.73 -9.31
N LEU A 71 -17.90 -1.68 -8.46
CA LEU A 71 -17.08 -1.43 -7.27
C LEU A 71 -15.63 -1.09 -7.61
N TYR A 72 -15.19 -1.35 -8.85
CA TYR A 72 -13.79 -1.22 -9.25
C TYR A 72 -13.57 -0.10 -10.27
N ILE A 73 -14.62 0.64 -10.65
CA ILE A 73 -14.52 1.80 -11.54
C ILE A 73 -13.97 2.98 -10.75
N ASN A 74 -12.82 3.51 -11.15
CA ASN A 74 -12.24 4.69 -10.52
C ASN A 74 -12.74 6.01 -11.16
N ARG A 75 -12.26 7.14 -10.62
CA ARG A 75 -12.58 8.49 -11.13
C ARG A 75 -12.21 8.70 -12.62
N LYS A 76 -11.22 7.97 -13.13
CA LYS A 76 -10.78 8.00 -14.54
C LYS A 76 -11.56 7.02 -15.43
N LEU A 77 -12.65 6.44 -14.92
CA LEU A 77 -13.57 5.56 -15.64
C LEU A 77 -12.94 4.26 -16.16
N TYR A 78 -11.96 3.72 -15.44
CA TYR A 78 -11.41 2.37 -15.71
C TYR A 78 -11.37 1.52 -14.45
N HIS A 79 -11.26 0.20 -14.64
CA HIS A 79 -11.22 -0.78 -13.55
C HIS A 79 -9.86 -0.82 -12.87
N SER A 80 -9.84 -0.62 -11.56
CA SER A 80 -8.61 -0.66 -10.78
C SER A 80 -8.83 -1.03 -9.33
N LEU A 81 -7.78 -1.56 -8.71
CA LEU A 81 -7.67 -1.65 -7.26
C LEU A 81 -6.95 -0.39 -6.75
N ASN A 82 -7.52 0.26 -5.73
CA ASN A 82 -6.78 1.25 -4.96
C ASN A 82 -5.89 0.52 -3.96
N VAL A 83 -4.58 0.53 -4.21
CA VAL A 83 -3.56 -0.07 -3.33
C VAL A 83 -2.92 1.06 -2.55
N MET A 84 -2.90 0.93 -1.22
CA MET A 84 -2.39 1.97 -0.32
C MET A 84 -1.07 1.53 0.32
N ILE A 85 -0.13 2.47 0.44
CA ILE A 85 1.15 2.28 1.13
C ILE A 85 1.24 3.33 2.24
N VAL A 86 1.75 2.90 3.38
CA VAL A 86 2.00 3.77 4.53
C VAL A 86 3.47 4.09 4.63
N SER A 87 3.80 5.37 4.83
CA SER A 87 5.15 5.84 5.14
C SER A 87 5.16 6.53 6.51
N LYS A 88 6.20 6.23 7.29
CA LYS A 88 6.51 6.91 8.56
C LYS A 88 7.39 8.16 8.37
N ASN A 89 8.05 8.26 7.21
CA ASN A 89 9.09 9.25 6.94
C ASN A 89 8.64 10.22 5.84
N TYR A 90 9.04 11.48 6.00
CA TYR A 90 9.01 12.52 4.97
C TYR A 90 10.43 13.04 4.74
#